data_AF-A0A838FBC2-F1
#
_entry.id   AF-A0A838FBC2-F1
#
_cell.length_a   1.000
_cell.length_b   1.000
_cell.length_c   1.000
_cell.angle_alpha   90.00
_cell.angle_beta   90.00
_cell.angle_gamma   90.00
#
_symmetry.space_group_name_H-M   'P 1'
#
loop_
_entity.id
_entity.type
_entity.pdbx_description
1 polymer ?
#
loop_
_entity_poly.entity_id
_entity_poly.type
_entity_poly.pdbx_seq_one_letter_code
_entity_poly.pdbx_strand_id
1 'polypeptide(L)'
;METSRQLKIQTPSPNQIKVSTPIEITLTQGEVVSKPVKGGEIYLFDFEVAADQYFHVEAIQKEIDYKLTLKLPESDSSIIFDTPNGQKGAEDLYYISEKTGKYLIELKPFTEFAELAGFDIVRKTVRDATKEDRAWMKIYEDMRAADGLRGKKETLEQAVIEFKKLIAQWKQVGDKYQQAVASRSLGYTLRSLGKREEALKVFESVLPQWQKLGEIRYEAFTYLILADLYKSDKDYENAIPLTFKAIEKWKETGDIVQE
;
A
#
# COMPACT_ATOMS: atom_id res chain seq x y z
N MET A 1 -49.35 -34.06 -15.39
CA MET A 1 -48.07 -34.76 -15.18
C MET A 1 -47.03 -34.01 -15.98
N GLU A 2 -46.21 -33.26 -15.26
CA GLU A 2 -45.32 -32.22 -15.77
C GLU A 2 -44.16 -32.78 -16.56
N THR A 3 -43.88 -32.16 -17.70
CA THR A 3 -42.72 -32.43 -18.55
C THR A 3 -41.50 -31.73 -17.99
N SER A 4 -40.61 -32.49 -17.34
CA SER A 4 -39.32 -32.00 -16.84
C SER A 4 -38.38 -31.63 -18.01
N ARG A 5 -38.25 -30.34 -18.31
CA ARG A 5 -37.12 -29.81 -19.10
C ARG A 5 -35.87 -29.80 -18.22
N GLN A 6 -34.95 -30.73 -18.45
CA GLN A 6 -33.61 -30.65 -17.91
C GLN A 6 -32.87 -29.46 -18.55
N LEU A 7 -32.72 -28.37 -17.80
CA LEU A 7 -31.72 -27.33 -18.11
C LEU A 7 -30.34 -27.96 -17.92
N LYS A 8 -29.65 -28.26 -19.03
CA LYS A 8 -28.20 -28.48 -19.02
C LYS A 8 -27.57 -27.12 -18.67
N ILE A 9 -27.20 -26.95 -17.42
CA ILE A 9 -26.27 -25.89 -17.01
C ILE A 9 -24.93 -26.27 -17.64
N GLN A 10 -24.61 -25.62 -18.75
CA GLN A 10 -23.28 -25.67 -19.33
C GLN A 10 -22.40 -24.84 -18.39
N THR A 11 -21.73 -25.49 -17.45
CA THR A 11 -20.69 -24.85 -16.65
C THR A 11 -19.65 -24.28 -17.61
N PRO A 12 -19.34 -22.97 -17.60
CA PRO A 12 -18.26 -22.45 -18.41
C PRO A 12 -16.97 -23.20 -18.01
N SER A 13 -16.27 -23.73 -19.01
CA SER A 13 -14.93 -24.30 -18.81
C SER A 13 -14.07 -23.30 -18.03
N PRO A 14 -13.17 -23.74 -17.13
CA PRO A 14 -12.21 -22.84 -16.51
C PRO A 14 -11.43 -22.19 -17.63
N ASN A 15 -11.65 -20.89 -17.84
CA ASN A 15 -10.95 -20.09 -18.83
C ASN A 15 -9.46 -20.30 -18.58
N GLN A 16 -8.79 -20.95 -19.53
CA GLN A 16 -7.34 -20.90 -19.62
C GLN A 16 -7.00 -19.42 -19.75
N ILE A 17 -6.47 -18.83 -18.67
CA ILE A 17 -5.87 -17.50 -18.73
C ILE A 17 -4.83 -17.58 -19.84
N LYS A 18 -5.13 -17.01 -21.01
CA LYS A 18 -4.10 -16.77 -22.02
C LYS A 18 -3.12 -15.82 -21.34
N VAL A 19 -2.01 -16.36 -20.88
CA VAL A 19 -0.90 -15.56 -20.38
C VAL A 19 -0.49 -14.67 -21.54
N SER A 20 -0.87 -13.40 -21.50
CA SER A 20 -0.44 -12.43 -22.50
C SER A 20 1.07 -12.29 -22.37
N THR A 21 1.78 -12.25 -23.50
CA THR A 21 3.20 -11.91 -23.51
C THR A 21 3.39 -10.58 -22.77
N PRO A 22 4.31 -10.50 -21.79
CA PRO A 22 4.54 -9.26 -21.08
C PRO A 22 4.96 -8.12 -22.02
N ILE A 23 4.54 -6.90 -21.70
CA ILE A 23 4.92 -5.69 -22.41
C ILE A 23 6.19 -5.15 -21.74
N GLU A 24 7.32 -5.26 -22.43
CA GLU A 24 8.62 -4.81 -21.94
C GLU A 24 8.87 -3.33 -22.29
N ILE A 25 9.29 -2.54 -21.30
CA ILE A 25 9.54 -1.10 -21.44
C ILE A 25 10.79 -0.73 -20.63
N THR A 26 11.78 -0.13 -21.27
CA THR A 26 12.94 0.40 -20.54
C THR A 26 12.59 1.73 -19.87
N LEU A 27 12.80 1.83 -18.55
CA LEU A 27 12.58 3.05 -17.77
C LEU A 27 13.81 3.95 -17.77
N THR A 28 13.81 4.95 -18.64
CA THR A 28 14.78 6.04 -18.60
C THR A 28 14.55 6.92 -17.35
N GLN A 29 15.62 7.47 -16.77
CA GLN A 29 15.48 8.31 -15.58
C GLN A 29 14.72 9.60 -15.93
N GLY A 30 13.71 9.93 -15.11
CA GLY A 30 12.87 11.12 -15.26
C GLY A 30 11.80 11.04 -16.36
N GLU A 31 11.81 10.02 -17.21
CA GLU A 31 10.79 9.82 -18.24
C GLU A 31 9.54 9.18 -17.62
N VAL A 32 8.40 9.85 -17.79
CA VAL A 32 7.11 9.33 -17.34
C VAL A 32 6.52 8.46 -18.43
N VAL A 33 6.34 7.18 -18.12
CA VAL A 33 5.61 6.25 -18.97
C VAL A 33 4.15 6.25 -18.53
N SER A 34 3.28 6.75 -19.40
CA SER A 34 1.83 6.73 -19.21
C SER A 34 1.18 5.75 -20.18
N LYS A 35 0.49 4.73 -19.66
CA LYS A 35 -0.22 3.73 -20.48
C LYS A 35 -1.60 3.41 -19.89
N PRO A 36 -2.60 3.17 -20.75
CA PRO A 36 -3.82 2.49 -20.31
C PRO A 36 -3.48 1.06 -19.93
N VAL A 37 -4.21 0.49 -18.97
CA VAL A 37 -4.05 -0.90 -18.53
C VAL A 37 -5.27 -1.69 -18.95
N LYS A 38 -5.07 -2.84 -19.59
CA LYS A 38 -6.13 -3.82 -19.82
C LYS A 38 -5.98 -5.03 -18.90
N GLY A 39 -7.11 -5.67 -18.60
CA GLY A 39 -7.15 -6.91 -17.83
C GLY A 39 -6.17 -7.96 -18.32
N GLY A 40 -5.36 -8.48 -17.41
CA GLY A 40 -4.41 -9.56 -17.70
C GLY A 40 -3.10 -9.13 -18.34
N GLU A 41 -2.96 -7.86 -18.75
CA GLU A 41 -1.66 -7.34 -19.21
C GLU A 41 -0.65 -7.32 -18.07
N ILE A 42 0.58 -7.71 -18.38
CA ILE A 42 1.72 -7.62 -17.47
C ILE A 42 2.72 -6.67 -18.11
N TYR A 43 3.10 -5.64 -17.38
CA TYR A 43 4.15 -4.70 -17.81
C TYR A 43 5.44 -5.04 -17.08
N LEU A 44 6.54 -5.13 -17.83
CA LEU A 44 7.88 -5.33 -17.29
C LEU A 44 8.71 -4.09 -17.59
N PHE A 45 9.05 -3.36 -16.54
CA PHE A 45 9.87 -2.16 -16.64
C PHE A 45 11.30 -2.48 -16.29
N ASP A 46 12.21 -2.26 -17.24
CA ASP A 46 13.61 -2.61 -17.06
C ASP A 46 14.52 -1.41 -16.99
N PHE A 47 15.58 -1.52 -16.19
CA PHE A 47 16.64 -0.52 -16.15
C PHE A 47 17.90 -1.10 -15.53
N GLU A 48 19.06 -0.59 -15.96
CA GLU A 48 20.35 -0.91 -15.35
C GLU A 48 20.64 0.00 -14.18
N VAL A 49 21.22 -0.59 -13.13
CA VAL A 49 21.69 0.10 -11.93
C VAL A 49 23.03 -0.52 -11.51
N ALA A 50 24.01 0.30 -11.11
CA ALA A 50 25.24 -0.19 -10.53
C ALA A 50 25.00 -0.69 -9.09
N ALA A 51 25.88 -1.52 -8.54
CA ALA A 51 25.84 -1.86 -7.12
C ALA A 51 25.98 -0.61 -6.24
N ASP A 52 25.35 -0.63 -5.07
CA ASP A 52 25.39 0.42 -4.06
C ASP A 52 24.75 1.75 -4.46
N GLN A 53 23.75 1.70 -5.34
CA GLN A 53 22.96 2.85 -5.75
C GLN A 53 21.56 2.79 -5.17
N TYR A 54 21.10 3.93 -4.68
CA TYR A 54 19.72 4.16 -4.33
C TYR A 54 18.91 4.50 -5.58
N PHE A 55 17.76 3.85 -5.73
CA PHE A 55 16.77 4.28 -6.73
C PHE A 55 15.37 4.39 -6.15
N HIS A 56 14.63 5.35 -6.72
CA HIS A 56 13.23 5.62 -6.44
C HIS A 56 12.43 5.53 -7.74
N VAL A 57 11.44 4.65 -7.75
CA VAL A 57 10.41 4.58 -8.79
C VAL A 57 9.09 4.98 -8.17
N GLU A 58 8.43 5.95 -8.79
CA GLU A 58 7.08 6.39 -8.44
C GLU A 58 6.14 5.82 -9.49
N ALA A 59 5.09 5.11 -9.06
CA ALA A 59 4.02 4.66 -9.92
C ALA A 59 2.68 5.21 -9.41
N ILE A 60 1.94 5.95 -10.23
CA ILE A 60 0.66 6.54 -9.87
C ILE A 60 -0.44 5.63 -10.42
N GLN A 61 -1.26 5.10 -9.52
CA GLN A 61 -2.46 4.35 -9.89
C GLN A 61 -3.54 5.30 -10.44
N LYS A 62 -4.11 4.98 -11.61
CA LYS A 62 -5.27 5.69 -12.17
C LYS A 62 -6.44 4.73 -12.30
N GLU A 63 -7.33 4.75 -11.31
CA GLU A 63 -8.60 4.00 -11.30
C GLU A 63 -8.42 2.47 -11.37
N ILE A 64 -7.22 1.95 -11.08
CA ILE A 64 -6.95 0.51 -11.04
C ILE A 64 -5.95 0.18 -9.94
N ASP A 65 -6.25 -0.90 -9.23
CA ASP A 65 -5.34 -1.50 -8.26
C ASP A 65 -4.38 -2.46 -8.97
N TYR A 66 -3.08 -2.27 -8.74
CA TYR A 66 -2.05 -3.17 -9.26
C TYR A 66 -1.03 -3.50 -8.18
N LYS A 67 -0.30 -4.58 -8.44
CA LYS A 67 0.82 -5.01 -7.64
C LYS A 67 2.11 -4.67 -8.34
N LEU A 68 3.02 -3.98 -7.64
CA LEU A 68 4.40 -3.83 -8.07
C LEU A 68 5.29 -4.91 -7.45
N THR A 69 6.12 -5.53 -8.28
CA THR A 69 7.10 -6.53 -7.85
C THR A 69 8.45 -6.21 -8.45
N LEU A 70 9.43 -5.88 -7.61
CA LEU A 70 10.83 -5.73 -8.03
C LEU A 70 11.49 -7.12 -8.09
N LYS A 71 12.01 -7.49 -9.26
CA LYS A 71 12.87 -8.66 -9.45
C LYS A 71 14.33 -8.22 -9.47
N LEU A 72 15.15 -8.93 -8.70
CA LEU A 72 16.56 -8.63 -8.52
C LEU A 72 17.39 -9.28 -9.66
N PRO A 73 18.50 -8.66 -10.08
CA PRO A 73 19.36 -9.23 -11.12
C PRO A 73 19.93 -10.59 -10.68
N GLU A 74 19.91 -11.55 -11.61
CA GLU A 74 20.49 -12.89 -11.42
C GLU A 74 19.99 -13.61 -10.14
N SER A 75 18.73 -13.38 -9.78
CA SER A 75 18.11 -13.95 -8.59
C SER A 75 16.65 -14.28 -8.84
N ASP A 76 16.19 -15.38 -8.26
CA ASP A 76 14.75 -15.72 -8.22
C ASP A 76 14.01 -14.91 -7.13
N SER A 77 14.72 -14.09 -6.37
CA SER A 77 14.14 -13.26 -5.32
C SER A 77 13.39 -12.07 -5.91
N SER A 78 12.26 -11.74 -5.29
CA SER A 78 11.49 -10.56 -5.61
C SER A 78 10.96 -9.86 -4.36
N ILE A 79 10.79 -8.55 -4.48
CA ILE A 79 10.26 -7.69 -3.42
C ILE A 79 8.92 -7.15 -3.90
N ILE A 80 7.88 -7.45 -3.14
CA ILE A 80 6.53 -6.94 -3.41
C ILE A 80 6.40 -5.58 -2.74
N PHE A 81 5.93 -4.61 -3.52
CA PHE A 81 5.53 -3.29 -3.04
C PHE A 81 4.01 -3.25 -3.13
N ASP A 82 3.38 -3.34 -1.96
CA ASP A 82 1.93 -3.25 -1.78
C ASP A 82 1.71 -2.15 -0.73
N THR A 83 1.78 -0.90 -1.19
CA THR A 83 1.49 0.24 -0.33
C THR A 83 -0.03 0.36 -0.17
N PRO A 84 -0.56 0.46 1.06
CA PRO A 84 -2.00 0.45 1.34
C PRO A 84 -2.72 1.77 0.97
N ASN A 85 -2.33 2.41 -0.14
CA ASN A 85 -2.89 3.68 -0.59
C ASN A 85 -4.23 3.53 -1.34
N GLY A 86 -4.73 2.30 -1.56
CA GLY A 86 -5.99 2.07 -2.26
C GLY A 86 -5.93 2.45 -3.75
N GLN A 87 -7.09 2.50 -4.43
CA GLN A 87 -7.23 2.63 -5.90
C GLN A 87 -6.72 3.95 -6.52
N LYS A 88 -6.20 4.89 -5.71
CA LYS A 88 -5.65 6.19 -6.12
C LYS A 88 -4.54 6.60 -5.17
N GLY A 89 -3.29 6.51 -5.63
CA GLY A 89 -2.12 6.97 -4.89
C GLY A 89 -0.82 6.64 -5.62
N ALA A 90 0.25 7.37 -5.27
CA ALA A 90 1.59 6.98 -5.66
C ALA A 90 2.00 5.73 -4.86
N GLU A 91 2.50 4.73 -5.57
CA GLU A 91 3.29 3.64 -5.05
C GLU A 91 4.76 4.00 -5.21
N ASP A 92 5.39 4.32 -4.09
CA ASP A 92 6.81 4.61 -4.08
C ASP A 92 7.60 3.33 -3.78
N LEU A 93 8.48 3.01 -4.73
CA LEU A 93 9.43 1.92 -4.66
C LEU A 93 10.82 2.49 -4.42
N TYR A 94 11.36 2.20 -3.23
CA TYR A 94 12.71 2.56 -2.84
C TYR A 94 13.58 1.32 -2.68
N TYR A 95 14.80 1.35 -3.20
CA TYR A 95 15.75 0.24 -3.06
C TYR A 95 17.21 0.71 -3.14
N ILE A 96 18.11 0.01 -2.44
CA ILE A 96 19.56 0.12 -2.62
C ILE A 96 20.03 -1.15 -3.32
N SER A 97 20.60 -1.02 -4.51
CA SER A 97 21.05 -2.13 -5.33
C SER A 97 22.19 -2.91 -4.66
N GLU A 98 21.99 -4.21 -4.48
CA GLU A 98 23.04 -5.10 -3.94
C GLU A 98 24.10 -5.45 -4.99
N LYS A 99 23.67 -5.54 -6.25
CA LYS A 99 24.51 -5.92 -7.39
C LYS A 99 24.28 -4.99 -8.57
N THR A 100 25.32 -4.80 -9.36
CA THR A 100 25.22 -4.20 -10.69
C THR A 100 24.43 -5.13 -11.60
N GLY A 101 23.44 -4.61 -12.31
CA GLY A 101 22.72 -5.39 -13.31
C GLY A 101 21.39 -4.78 -13.71
N LYS A 102 20.63 -5.58 -14.47
CA LYS A 102 19.30 -5.25 -14.94
C LYS A 102 18.26 -5.59 -13.88
N TYR A 103 17.62 -4.56 -13.33
CA TYR A 103 16.48 -4.71 -12.43
C TYR A 103 15.19 -4.68 -13.26
N LEU A 104 14.18 -5.41 -12.80
CA LEU A 104 12.88 -5.50 -13.46
C LEU A 104 11.78 -5.17 -12.47
N ILE A 105 10.91 -4.22 -12.79
CA ILE A 105 9.67 -3.98 -12.06
C ILE A 105 8.54 -4.62 -12.87
N GLU A 106 7.91 -5.64 -12.29
CA GLU A 106 6.68 -6.20 -12.80
C GLU A 106 5.49 -5.43 -12.22
N LEU A 107 4.66 -4.88 -13.10
CA LEU A 107 3.36 -4.32 -12.76
C LEU A 107 2.29 -5.30 -13.24
N LYS A 108 1.51 -5.80 -12.29
CA LYS A 108 0.41 -6.73 -12.54
C LYS A 108 -0.89 -6.20 -11.94
N PRO A 109 -1.92 -5.94 -12.76
CA PRO A 109 -3.24 -5.53 -12.27
C PRO A 109 -3.90 -6.62 -11.43
N PHE A 110 -4.60 -6.23 -10.35
CA PHE A 110 -5.37 -7.16 -9.51
C PHE A 110 -6.71 -7.55 -10.13
N THR A 111 -7.31 -6.66 -10.93
CA THR A 111 -8.64 -6.86 -11.51
C THR A 111 -8.57 -7.15 -13.01
N GLU A 112 -9.60 -7.85 -13.52
CA GLU A 112 -9.71 -8.14 -14.95
C GLU A 112 -10.21 -6.94 -15.76
N PHE A 113 -10.83 -5.90 -15.18
CA PHE A 113 -11.28 -4.73 -15.96
C PHE A 113 -11.56 -3.48 -15.09
N ALA A 114 -11.20 -2.31 -15.63
CA ALA A 114 -11.91 -1.05 -15.42
C ALA A 114 -11.88 -0.26 -16.75
N GLU A 115 -13.00 0.33 -17.17
CA GLU A 115 -13.18 0.91 -18.51
C GLU A 115 -12.32 2.18 -18.76
N LEU A 116 -11.70 2.74 -17.73
CA LEU A 116 -10.83 3.93 -17.77
C LEU A 116 -9.63 3.79 -16.80
N ALA A 117 -8.84 2.73 -16.95
CA ALA A 117 -7.71 2.43 -16.07
C ALA A 117 -6.33 2.66 -16.72
N GLY A 118 -5.36 3.10 -15.93
CA GLY A 118 -3.99 3.30 -16.38
C GLY A 118 -2.97 3.45 -15.24
N PHE A 119 -1.71 3.69 -15.62
CA PHE A 119 -0.67 4.11 -14.69
C PHE A 119 0.19 5.19 -15.31
N ASP A 120 0.81 5.99 -14.43
CA ASP A 120 2.03 6.70 -14.76
C ASP A 120 3.15 6.07 -13.94
N ILE A 121 4.29 5.74 -14.56
CA ILE A 121 5.44 5.22 -13.83
C ILE A 121 6.70 5.95 -14.28
N VAL A 122 7.54 6.31 -13.32
CA VAL A 122 8.77 7.06 -13.57
C VAL A 122 9.86 6.64 -12.61
N ARG A 123 11.05 6.41 -13.16
CA ARG A 123 12.28 6.28 -12.37
C ARG A 123 12.76 7.68 -12.00
N LYS A 124 12.30 8.19 -10.84
CA LYS A 124 12.56 9.57 -10.39
C LYS A 124 14.04 9.82 -10.12
N THR A 125 14.71 8.87 -9.48
CA THR A 125 16.08 9.06 -9.02
C THR A 125 16.86 7.76 -9.12
N VAL A 126 18.09 7.86 -9.61
CA VAL A 126 19.16 6.87 -9.42
C VAL A 126 20.42 7.65 -9.07
N ARG A 127 21.07 7.27 -7.98
CA ARG A 127 22.31 7.88 -7.50
C ARG A 127 23.00 6.95 -6.51
N ASP A 128 24.25 7.23 -6.19
CA ASP A 128 24.95 6.50 -5.13
C ASP A 128 24.19 6.61 -3.80
N ALA A 129 24.13 5.50 -3.06
CA ALA A 129 23.42 5.44 -1.80
C ALA A 129 24.18 6.21 -0.71
N THR A 130 23.51 7.17 -0.09
CA THR A 130 24.06 7.94 1.03
C THR A 130 23.92 7.16 2.34
N LYS A 131 24.44 7.72 3.43
CA LYS A 131 24.22 7.15 4.77
C LYS A 131 22.77 7.27 5.19
N GLU A 132 22.13 8.37 4.79
CA GLU A 132 20.72 8.66 5.06
C GLU A 132 19.81 7.65 4.35
N ASP A 133 20.10 7.28 3.09
CA ASP A 133 19.33 6.26 2.39
C ASP A 133 19.41 4.91 3.11
N ARG A 134 20.61 4.50 3.53
CA ARG A 134 20.82 3.24 4.24
C ARG A 134 20.10 3.24 5.59
N ALA A 135 20.13 4.36 6.30
CA ALA A 135 19.41 4.52 7.55
C ALA A 135 17.90 4.43 7.33
N TRP A 136 17.37 5.15 6.33
CA TRP A 136 15.96 5.12 5.97
C TRP A 136 15.52 3.71 5.56
N MET A 137 16.27 3.05 4.66
CA MET A 137 15.99 1.69 4.20
C MET A 137 16.01 0.69 5.34
N LYS A 138 16.94 0.84 6.29
CA LYS A 138 16.99 -0.03 7.46
C LYS A 138 15.73 0.08 8.32
N ILE A 139 15.23 1.30 8.55
CA ILE A 139 13.99 1.53 9.30
C ILE A 139 12.80 0.96 8.53
N TYR A 140 12.78 1.12 7.20
CA TYR A 140 11.74 0.58 6.33
C TYR A 140 11.69 -0.96 6.33
N GLU A 141 12.84 -1.63 6.33
CA GLU A 141 12.92 -3.09 6.50
C GLU A 141 12.45 -3.54 7.89
N ASP A 142 12.87 -2.84 8.93
CA ASP A 142 12.43 -3.11 10.31
C ASP A 142 10.91 -2.92 10.44
N MET A 143 10.31 -1.97 9.72
CA MET A 143 8.86 -1.77 9.65
C MET A 143 8.15 -2.97 9.03
N ARG A 144 8.65 -3.52 7.92
CA ARG A 144 8.10 -4.73 7.30
C ARG A 144 8.19 -5.94 8.24
N ALA A 145 9.32 -6.09 8.94
CA ALA A 145 9.47 -7.14 9.94
C ALA A 145 8.46 -6.98 11.10
N ALA A 146 8.25 -5.75 11.58
CA ALA A 146 7.26 -5.45 12.62
C ALA A 146 5.82 -5.72 12.16
N ASP A 147 5.46 -5.42 10.91
CA ASP A 147 4.15 -5.77 10.37
C ASP A 147 3.94 -7.28 10.29
N GLY A 148 4.98 -8.05 9.96
CA GLY A 148 4.94 -9.53 9.98
C GLY A 148 4.60 -10.11 11.35
N LEU A 149 4.98 -9.44 12.45
CA LEU A 149 4.65 -9.85 13.81
C LEU A 149 3.16 -9.69 14.14
N ARG A 150 2.40 -8.88 13.40
CA ARG A 150 0.97 -8.66 13.67
C ARG A 150 0.07 -9.81 13.23
N GLY A 151 0.59 -10.73 12.41
CA GLY A 151 -0.16 -11.86 11.88
C GLY A 151 -0.44 -12.99 12.88
N LYS A 152 0.21 -12.97 14.06
CA LYS A 152 0.06 -13.99 15.10
C LYS A 152 -0.21 -13.33 16.44
N LYS A 153 -1.11 -13.92 17.24
CA LYS A 153 -1.52 -13.34 18.52
C LYS A 153 -0.35 -13.29 19.50
N GLU A 154 0.51 -14.30 19.48
CA GLU A 154 1.66 -14.48 20.37
C GLU A 154 2.77 -13.46 20.16
N THR A 155 2.78 -12.76 19.02
CA THR A 155 3.82 -11.80 18.66
C THR A 155 3.34 -10.35 18.67
N LEU A 156 2.08 -10.11 19.06
CA LEU A 156 1.50 -8.76 19.08
C LEU A 156 2.19 -7.84 20.10
N GLU A 157 2.60 -8.35 21.26
CA GLU A 157 3.35 -7.57 22.24
C GLU A 157 4.71 -7.13 21.70
N GLN A 158 5.41 -8.02 20.99
CA GLN A 158 6.66 -7.67 20.31
C GLN A 158 6.42 -6.62 19.22
N ALA A 159 5.35 -6.77 18.44
CA ALA A 159 4.99 -5.80 17.41
C ALA A 159 4.77 -4.40 18.01
N VAL A 160 4.11 -4.28 19.16
CA VAL A 160 3.95 -3.00 19.88
C VAL A 160 5.30 -2.38 20.25
N ILE A 161 6.26 -3.18 20.72
CA ILE A 161 7.61 -2.70 21.08
C ILE A 161 8.33 -2.18 19.83
N GLU A 162 8.30 -2.94 18.74
CA GLU A 162 8.95 -2.54 17.49
C GLU A 162 8.33 -1.28 16.88
N PHE A 163 6.99 -1.16 16.83
CA PHE A 163 6.38 0.06 16.30
C PHE A 163 6.71 1.30 17.13
N LYS A 164 6.78 1.20 18.47
CA LYS A 164 7.20 2.34 19.31
C LYS A 164 8.63 2.78 18.98
N LYS A 165 9.54 1.83 18.75
CA LYS A 165 10.92 2.10 18.32
C LYS A 165 10.95 2.74 16.92
N LEU A 166 10.21 2.18 15.96
CA LEU A 166 10.11 2.68 14.59
C LEU A 166 9.56 4.10 14.52
N ILE A 167 8.53 4.43 15.30
CA ILE A 167 7.98 5.80 15.39
C ILE A 167 9.07 6.79 15.82
N ALA A 168 9.94 6.41 16.78
CA ALA A 168 11.05 7.25 17.20
C ALA A 168 12.14 7.39 16.11
N GLN A 169 12.43 6.30 15.39
CA GLN A 169 13.40 6.30 14.29
C GLN A 169 12.90 7.15 13.11
N TRP A 170 11.63 7.01 12.70
CA TRP A 170 11.02 7.83 11.65
C TRP A 170 11.02 9.30 12.00
N LYS A 171 10.74 9.63 13.27
CA LYS A 171 10.88 11.00 13.78
C LYS A 171 12.31 11.53 13.66
N GLN A 172 13.31 10.69 13.94
CA GLN A 172 14.72 11.08 13.90
C GLN A 172 15.19 11.37 12.46
N VAL A 173 14.73 10.60 11.47
CA VAL A 173 15.04 10.84 10.06
C VAL A 173 14.12 11.86 9.40
N GLY A 174 13.14 12.39 10.12
CA GLY A 174 12.25 13.46 9.66
C GLY A 174 11.11 13.02 8.74
N ASP A 175 10.88 11.71 8.59
CA ASP A 175 9.82 11.16 7.75
C ASP A 175 8.49 11.11 8.51
N LYS A 176 7.70 12.18 8.35
CA LYS A 176 6.41 12.32 9.04
C LYS A 176 5.35 11.37 8.51
N TYR A 177 5.40 11.01 7.22
CA TYR A 177 4.43 10.09 6.63
C TYR A 177 4.64 8.69 7.21
N GLN A 178 5.87 8.17 7.16
CA GLN A 178 6.17 6.86 7.72
C GLN A 178 6.01 6.80 9.24
N GLN A 179 6.27 7.91 9.94
CA GLN A 179 5.96 8.02 11.36
C GLN A 179 4.46 7.84 11.65
N ALA A 180 3.59 8.45 10.85
CA ALA A 180 2.14 8.33 10.98
C ALA A 180 1.66 6.90 10.59
N VAL A 181 2.25 6.29 9.56
CA VAL A 181 1.98 4.89 9.19
C VAL A 181 2.34 3.94 10.34
N ALA A 182 3.53 4.07 10.93
CA ALA A 182 3.95 3.27 12.08
C ALA A 182 3.05 3.47 13.30
N SER A 183 2.60 4.70 13.55
CA SER A 183 1.64 5.02 14.62
C SER A 183 0.28 4.35 14.38
N ARG A 184 -0.22 4.37 13.14
CA ARG A 184 -1.45 3.66 12.76
C ARG A 184 -1.30 2.15 12.99
N SER A 185 -0.20 1.53 12.56
CA SER A 185 0.09 0.12 12.79
C SER A 185 0.15 -0.23 14.29
N LEU A 186 0.74 0.64 15.12
CA LEU A 186 0.71 0.51 16.58
C LEU A 186 -0.72 0.52 17.12
N GLY A 187 -1.57 1.46 16.68
CA GLY A 187 -2.97 1.56 17.11
C GLY A 187 -3.77 0.31 16.81
N TYR A 188 -3.62 -0.26 15.60
CA TYR A 188 -4.25 -1.54 15.25
C TYR A 188 -3.75 -2.69 16.11
N THR A 189 -2.44 -2.75 16.36
CA THR A 189 -1.83 -3.82 17.16
C THR A 189 -2.33 -3.77 18.60
N LEU A 190 -2.39 -2.57 19.20
CA LEU A 190 -2.96 -2.36 20.53
C LEU A 190 -4.43 -2.77 20.60
N ARG A 191 -5.22 -2.43 19.57
CA ARG A 191 -6.62 -2.86 19.46
C ARG A 191 -6.72 -4.39 19.42
N SER A 192 -5.89 -5.07 18.63
CA SER A 192 -5.86 -6.55 18.55
C SER A 192 -5.46 -7.20 19.89
N LEU A 193 -4.65 -6.52 20.70
CA LEU A 193 -4.32 -6.93 22.07
C LEU A 193 -5.43 -6.63 23.10
N GLY A 194 -6.52 -5.99 22.71
CA GLY A 194 -7.56 -5.52 23.64
C GLY A 194 -7.15 -4.29 24.45
N LYS A 195 -5.99 -3.67 24.16
CA LYS A 195 -5.49 -2.44 24.79
C LYS A 195 -6.17 -1.21 24.20
N ARG A 196 -7.49 -1.18 24.37
CA ARG A 196 -8.40 -0.25 23.73
C ARG A 196 -8.07 1.23 24.01
N GLU A 197 -7.88 1.59 25.27
CA GLU A 197 -7.57 2.99 25.65
C GLU A 197 -6.25 3.49 25.08
N GLU A 198 -5.23 2.61 25.04
CA GLU A 198 -3.95 2.93 24.38
C GLU A 198 -4.13 3.11 22.87
N ALA A 199 -4.93 2.25 22.23
CA ALA A 199 -5.23 2.37 20.80
C ALA A 199 -5.96 3.67 20.48
N LEU A 200 -6.95 4.05 21.30
CA LEU A 200 -7.70 5.31 21.15
C LEU A 200 -6.76 6.51 21.16
N LYS A 201 -5.89 6.61 22.17
CA LYS A 201 -4.88 7.69 22.27
C LYS A 201 -3.97 7.75 21.04
N VAL A 202 -3.56 6.60 20.53
CA VAL A 202 -2.72 6.53 19.32
C VAL A 202 -3.48 7.07 18.10
N PHE A 203 -4.71 6.63 17.87
CA PHE A 203 -5.51 7.10 16.73
C PHE A 203 -5.87 8.58 16.83
N GLU A 204 -6.20 9.08 18.02
CA GLU A 204 -6.42 10.52 18.25
C GLU A 204 -5.16 11.35 17.97
N SER A 205 -3.99 10.82 18.30
CA SER A 205 -2.71 11.50 18.06
C SER A 205 -2.26 11.51 16.60
N VAL A 206 -2.68 10.52 15.80
CA VAL A 206 -2.28 10.39 14.39
C VAL A 206 -3.20 11.18 13.46
N LEU A 207 -4.47 11.34 13.82
CA LEU A 207 -5.46 12.08 13.03
C LEU A 207 -4.97 13.49 12.59
N PRO A 208 -4.46 14.37 13.48
CA PRO A 208 -3.95 15.68 13.06
C PRO A 208 -2.67 15.60 12.21
N GLN A 209 -1.98 14.46 12.19
CA GLN A 209 -0.83 14.25 11.31
C GLN A 209 -1.30 13.99 9.88
N TRP A 210 -2.32 13.14 9.69
CA TRP A 210 -2.93 12.92 8.38
C TRP A 210 -3.49 14.20 7.78
N GLN A 211 -4.17 15.01 8.59
CA GLN A 211 -4.66 16.33 8.16
C GLN A 211 -3.54 17.25 7.66
N LYS A 212 -2.40 17.29 8.36
CA LYS A 212 -1.23 18.10 7.96
C LYS A 212 -0.54 17.57 6.71
N LEU A 213 -0.60 16.26 6.48
CA LEU A 213 -0.05 15.60 5.30
C LEU A 213 -1.00 15.68 4.09
N GLY A 214 -2.26 16.06 4.28
CA GLY A 214 -3.27 16.06 3.21
C GLY A 214 -3.77 14.66 2.86
N GLU A 215 -3.57 13.69 3.76
CA GLU A 215 -3.89 12.28 3.54
C GLU A 215 -5.35 11.97 3.85
N ILE A 216 -6.26 12.39 2.96
CA ILE A 216 -7.72 12.38 3.16
C ILE A 216 -8.26 10.96 3.42
N ARG A 217 -7.78 9.95 2.67
CA ARG A 217 -8.17 8.53 2.87
C ARG A 217 -7.77 8.04 4.27
N TYR A 218 -6.54 8.31 4.69
CA TYR A 218 -6.06 7.93 6.02
C TYR A 218 -6.81 8.67 7.13
N GLU A 219 -7.20 9.92 6.90
CA GLU A 219 -8.08 10.68 7.81
C GLU A 219 -9.45 9.97 7.95
N ALA A 220 -10.10 9.65 6.83
CA ALA A 220 -11.39 8.97 6.79
C ALA A 220 -11.36 7.62 7.51
N PHE A 221 -10.34 6.80 7.24
CA PHE A 221 -10.13 5.53 7.95
C PHE A 221 -9.91 5.73 9.45
N THR A 222 -9.13 6.74 9.85
CA THR A 222 -8.86 7.01 11.27
C THR A 222 -10.15 7.40 11.99
N TYR A 223 -11.02 8.22 11.38
CA TYR A 223 -12.35 8.52 11.92
C TYR A 223 -13.22 7.27 12.10
N LEU A 224 -13.26 6.37 11.10
CA LEU A 224 -14.03 5.12 11.23
C LEU A 224 -13.52 4.23 12.36
N ILE A 225 -12.21 4.14 12.55
CA ILE A 225 -11.63 3.34 13.63
C ILE A 225 -12.00 3.94 14.98
N LEU A 226 -11.86 5.26 15.14
CA LEU A 226 -12.27 5.95 16.37
C LEU A 226 -13.76 5.75 16.64
N ALA A 227 -14.62 5.88 15.63
CA ALA A 227 -16.05 5.64 15.74
C ALA A 227 -16.36 4.20 16.16
N ASP A 228 -15.70 3.21 15.55
CA ASP A 228 -15.86 1.79 15.88
C ASP A 228 -15.41 1.49 17.30
N LEU A 229 -14.33 2.14 17.74
CA LEU A 229 -13.92 2.11 19.13
C LEU A 229 -15.07 2.65 19.98
N TYR A 230 -15.48 3.92 19.90
CA TYR A 230 -16.55 4.47 20.76
C TYR A 230 -17.85 3.64 20.73
N LYS A 231 -18.25 3.16 19.54
CA LYS A 231 -19.43 2.29 19.35
C LYS A 231 -19.35 0.99 20.15
N SER A 232 -18.17 0.37 20.27
CA SER A 232 -18.03 -0.86 21.08
C SER A 232 -18.23 -0.63 22.58
N ASP A 233 -18.10 0.62 23.05
CA ASP A 233 -18.45 1.02 24.43
C ASP A 233 -19.92 1.47 24.55
N LYS A 234 -20.70 1.37 23.47
CA LYS A 234 -22.05 1.94 23.34
C LYS A 234 -22.08 3.47 23.51
N ASP A 235 -20.94 4.12 23.34
CA ASP A 235 -20.83 5.57 23.29
C ASP A 235 -21.17 6.07 21.88
N TYR A 236 -22.47 6.06 21.59
CA TYR A 236 -22.98 6.52 20.30
C TYR A 236 -22.88 8.05 20.14
N GLU A 237 -22.83 8.78 21.26
CA GLU A 237 -22.69 10.24 21.28
C GLU A 237 -21.37 10.65 20.63
N ASN A 238 -20.26 9.96 20.94
CA ASN A 238 -18.98 10.19 20.30
C ASN A 238 -18.80 9.45 18.96
N ALA A 239 -19.39 8.25 18.80
CA ALA A 239 -19.21 7.46 17.57
C ALA A 239 -19.90 8.05 16.33
N ILE A 240 -21.12 8.59 16.47
CA ILE A 240 -21.92 9.07 15.34
C ILE A 240 -21.24 10.27 14.63
N PRO A 241 -20.80 11.34 15.33
CA PRO A 241 -20.11 12.46 14.69
C PRO A 241 -18.85 12.05 13.93
N LEU A 242 -18.07 11.11 14.48
CA LEU A 242 -16.88 10.57 13.83
C LEU A 242 -17.24 9.81 12.55
N THR A 243 -18.33 9.05 12.56
CA THR A 243 -18.83 8.35 11.37
C THR A 243 -19.20 9.34 10.26
N PHE A 244 -19.89 10.45 10.60
CA PHE A 244 -20.21 11.50 9.63
C PHE A 244 -18.97 12.19 9.07
N LYS A 245 -17.95 12.46 9.89
CA LYS A 245 -16.66 13.01 9.42
C LYS A 245 -15.97 12.06 8.44
N ALA A 246 -15.98 10.76 8.72
CA ALA A 246 -15.45 9.78 7.77
C ALA A 246 -16.17 9.84 6.42
N ILE A 247 -17.52 9.87 6.44
CA ILE A 247 -18.34 9.97 5.23
C ILE A 247 -18.02 11.24 4.45
N GLU A 248 -17.90 12.39 5.12
CA GLU A 248 -17.50 13.65 4.48
C GLU A 248 -16.15 13.51 3.77
N LYS A 249 -15.15 12.92 4.43
CA LYS A 249 -13.83 12.68 3.84
C LYS A 249 -13.88 11.71 2.66
N TRP A 250 -14.68 10.64 2.74
CA TRP A 250 -14.87 9.73 1.61
C TRP A 250 -15.53 10.44 0.41
N LYS A 251 -16.49 11.35 0.64
CA LYS A 251 -17.06 12.18 -0.43
C LYS A 251 -16.01 13.05 -1.10
N GLU A 252 -15.09 13.64 -0.34
CA GLU A 252 -13.96 14.42 -0.88
C GLU A 252 -13.04 13.58 -1.79
N THR A 253 -12.89 12.28 -1.52
CA THR A 253 -12.07 11.38 -2.36
C THR A 253 -12.77 10.90 -3.64
N GLY A 254 -14.08 11.10 -3.77
CA GLY A 254 -14.89 10.52 -4.84
C GLY A 254 -15.20 9.03 -4.68
N ASP A 255 -14.81 8.41 -3.56
CA ASP A 255 -15.06 6.99 -3.27
C ASP A 255 -16.53 6.68 -2.94
N ILE A 256 -17.32 7.70 -2.61
CA ILE A 256 -18.78 7.60 -2.47
C ILE A 256 -19.46 8.70 -3.28
N VAL A 257 -20.45 8.31 -4.07
CA VAL A 257 -21.21 9.23 -4.94
C VAL A 257 -22.08 10.14 -4.08
N GLN A 258 -22.19 11.41 -4.47
CA GLN A 258 -23.22 12.31 -3.93
C GLN A 258 -24.57 11.87 -4.52
N GLU A 259 -25.40 11.21 -3.71
CA GLU A 259 -26.86 11.18 -3.95
C GLU A 259 -27.52 12.40 -3.30
#